data_AF-A0A6H1Z8I9-F1
#
_entry.id   AF-A0A6H1Z8I9-F1
#
_cell.length_a   1.000
_cell.length_b   1.000
_cell.length_c   1.000
_cell.angle_alpha   90.00
_cell.angle_beta   90.00
_cell.angle_gamma   90.00
#
_symmetry.space_group_name_H-M   'P 1'
#
loop_
_entity.id
_entity.type
_entity.pdbx_description
1 polymer ?
#
loop_
_entity_poly.entity_id
_entity_poly.type
_entity_poly.pdbx_seq_one_letter_code
_entity_poly.pdbx_strand_id
1 'polypeptide(L)'
;MPWTSRDAPKSLKGNDRVKWAEIANAVYRDCMKTGNDKTCAPRAKIAANSKFSEDVMEENEFNWKDHDLHFDIMDDDVESRLAAQADAKKKPGGSNVGKYKKGPFCGPSGGAPAGSYPVNTRARAIAAISYARHAPRPAGIKACVCRHYSDLPACSKKKEKQSMAEEIKKMPKAALCFIDHEGFALAKDKDGKDSLQMVAYSGGIIKAHWYWGDLAIDLSGMKFPKKKNPILENHMTDRKVAFTNDKPKIDSGALVIDEAEFVDTEASLEFRALSKQGFPYESSIYAKPTIIEKLEVGAKAEVNGMSVKGPATIWRESIFKEASVCVFGADSNTKAVAFADEEIEFTVNVLTNAEPDEPSDQIQGEGVTAMNVDELKKDHPELFDEIVADVTTTLTDGFNKEKAEMQRQFDTERADTQAKVLALEKAEAIRKEKELKFEAGSIWAARLLASDIPDRLFDKVRAQVSYDKFVKDGNLDVVAFSTAVDEEIKDWQGKGIVSSVLGEGFSVKEAGDSETARINAQEKADGELADTLFSFVRKEVT
;
A
#
# COMPACT_ATOMS: atom_id res chain seq x y z
N MET A 1 -18.14 19.05 -73.45
CA MET A 1 -17.88 20.45 -73.85
C MET A 1 -18.16 20.60 -75.33
N PRO A 2 -18.66 21.74 -75.83
CA PRO A 2 -18.65 23.08 -75.19
C PRO A 2 -19.54 23.20 -73.95
N TRP A 3 -19.22 24.14 -73.06
CA TRP A 3 -20.10 24.53 -71.94
C TRP A 3 -21.31 25.28 -72.48
N THR A 4 -22.45 25.10 -71.81
CA THR A 4 -23.70 25.80 -72.10
C THR A 4 -24.07 26.72 -70.93
N SER A 5 -25.08 27.57 -71.11
CA SER A 5 -25.59 28.42 -70.03
C SER A 5 -26.05 27.66 -68.78
N ARG A 6 -26.35 26.35 -68.91
CA ARG A 6 -26.68 25.48 -67.77
C ARG A 6 -25.49 25.17 -66.87
N ASP A 7 -24.29 25.21 -67.42
CA ASP A 7 -23.04 24.87 -66.72
C ASP A 7 -22.44 26.05 -65.95
N ALA A 8 -22.97 27.26 -66.17
CA ALA A 8 -22.59 28.45 -65.43
C ALA A 8 -23.01 28.36 -63.95
N PRO A 9 -22.25 28.98 -63.02
CA PRO A 9 -22.59 29.03 -61.60
C PRO A 9 -24.03 29.44 -61.34
N LYS A 10 -24.66 28.81 -60.33
CA LYS A 10 -26.07 29.06 -59.97
C LYS A 10 -26.35 30.51 -59.55
N SER A 11 -25.31 31.28 -59.19
CA SER A 11 -25.42 32.70 -58.83
C SER A 11 -25.71 33.60 -60.04
N LEU A 12 -25.34 33.19 -61.25
CA LEU A 12 -25.59 33.96 -62.48
C LEU A 12 -27.00 33.71 -63.00
N LYS A 13 -27.66 34.76 -63.47
CA LYS A 13 -29.05 34.71 -63.98
C LYS A 13 -29.12 35.18 -65.43
N GLY A 14 -30.10 34.66 -66.16
CA GLY A 14 -30.43 35.12 -67.51
C GLY A 14 -29.24 35.14 -68.47
N ASN A 15 -28.98 36.33 -69.04
CA ASN A 15 -28.02 36.54 -70.12
C ASN A 15 -26.55 36.36 -69.68
N ASP A 16 -26.25 36.54 -68.38
CA ASP A 16 -24.89 36.40 -67.86
C ASP A 16 -24.42 34.94 -67.85
N ARG A 17 -25.36 34.00 -67.78
CA ARG A 17 -25.06 32.56 -67.93
C ARG A 17 -24.61 32.24 -69.35
N VAL A 18 -25.16 32.93 -70.35
CA VAL A 18 -24.78 32.76 -71.76
C VAL A 18 -23.39 33.34 -71.98
N LYS A 19 -23.16 34.58 -71.52
CA LYS A 19 -21.84 35.23 -71.59
C LYS A 19 -20.75 34.44 -70.87
N TRP A 20 -21.05 33.86 -69.70
CA TRP A 20 -20.12 32.99 -68.99
C TRP A 20 -19.70 31.78 -69.82
N ALA A 21 -20.66 31.13 -70.48
CA ALA A 21 -20.38 29.97 -71.34
C ALA A 21 -19.57 30.36 -72.58
N GLU A 22 -19.82 31.53 -73.18
CA GLU A 22 -19.04 32.06 -74.30
C GLU A 22 -17.58 32.31 -73.90
N ILE A 23 -17.35 32.95 -72.76
CA ILE A 23 -16.00 33.24 -72.24
C ILE A 23 -15.26 31.94 -71.92
N ALA A 24 -15.91 30.99 -71.24
CA ALA A 24 -15.30 29.69 -70.94
C ALA A 24 -14.91 28.94 -72.23
N ASN A 25 -15.80 28.92 -73.23
CA ASN A 25 -15.53 28.25 -74.50
C ASN A 25 -14.46 28.97 -75.36
N ALA A 26 -14.33 30.29 -75.25
CA ALA A 26 -13.30 31.05 -75.94
C ALA A 26 -11.91 30.76 -75.35
N VAL A 27 -11.77 30.86 -74.02
CA VAL A 27 -10.50 30.57 -73.31
C VAL A 27 -10.07 29.12 -73.50
N TYR A 28 -11.04 28.19 -73.52
CA TYR A 28 -10.75 26.80 -73.78
C TYR A 28 -10.23 26.57 -75.20
N ARG A 29 -10.86 27.19 -76.22
CA ARG A 29 -10.39 27.10 -77.61
C ARG A 29 -8.98 27.64 -77.80
N ASP A 30 -8.65 28.74 -77.14
CA ASP A 30 -7.29 29.31 -77.22
C ASP A 30 -6.26 28.46 -76.47
N CYS A 31 -6.61 27.92 -75.31
CA CYS A 31 -5.72 27.04 -74.57
C CYS A 31 -5.46 25.71 -75.31
N MET A 32 -6.48 25.16 -75.98
CA MET A 32 -6.36 23.92 -76.75
C MET A 32 -5.45 24.03 -77.99
N LYS A 33 -5.05 25.24 -78.41
CA LYS A 33 -4.05 25.42 -79.47
C LYS A 33 -2.65 24.95 -79.05
N THR A 34 -2.36 24.93 -77.75
CA THR A 34 -1.02 24.62 -77.21
C THR A 34 -1.03 23.65 -76.03
N GLY A 35 -2.21 23.25 -75.53
CA GLY A 35 -2.39 22.46 -74.32
C GLY A 35 -3.30 21.23 -74.49
N ASN A 36 -3.63 20.60 -73.36
CA ASN A 36 -4.52 19.44 -73.30
C ASN A 36 -5.77 19.73 -72.46
N ASP A 37 -6.83 18.93 -72.66
CA ASP A 37 -8.13 19.15 -72.00
C ASP A 37 -8.03 19.20 -70.46
N LYS A 38 -7.21 18.32 -69.86
CA LYS A 38 -7.02 18.25 -68.40
C LYS A 38 -6.48 19.55 -67.78
N THR A 39 -5.74 20.35 -68.54
CA THR A 39 -5.18 21.63 -68.08
C THR A 39 -6.00 22.83 -68.56
N CYS A 40 -6.57 22.75 -69.75
CA CYS A 40 -7.33 23.84 -70.35
C CYS A 40 -8.73 23.99 -69.76
N ALA A 41 -9.39 22.89 -69.39
CA ALA A 41 -10.75 22.96 -68.86
C ALA A 41 -10.88 23.64 -67.50
N PRO A 42 -9.99 23.40 -66.52
CA PRO A 42 -10.00 24.15 -65.26
C PRO A 42 -9.68 25.64 -65.47
N ARG A 43 -8.73 25.97 -66.35
CA ARG A 43 -8.33 27.36 -66.64
C ARG A 43 -9.46 28.16 -67.27
N ALA A 44 -10.19 27.55 -68.21
CA ALA A 44 -11.35 28.17 -68.85
C ALA A 44 -12.47 28.52 -67.85
N LYS A 45 -12.77 27.62 -66.91
CA LYS A 45 -13.76 27.87 -65.85
C LYS A 45 -13.33 28.96 -64.87
N ILE A 46 -12.05 28.98 -64.49
CA ILE A 46 -11.51 30.01 -63.57
C ILE A 46 -11.58 31.39 -64.23
N ALA A 47 -11.17 31.50 -65.50
CA ALA A 47 -11.22 32.76 -66.25
C ALA A 47 -12.65 33.27 -66.45
N ALA A 48 -13.61 32.38 -66.70
CA ALA A 48 -15.01 32.77 -66.78
C ALA A 48 -15.57 33.20 -65.42
N ASN A 49 -15.24 32.50 -64.33
CA ASN A 49 -15.69 32.87 -62.98
C ASN A 49 -15.11 34.20 -62.49
N SER A 50 -13.86 34.53 -62.83
CA SER A 50 -13.25 35.80 -62.39
C SER A 50 -13.91 37.01 -63.03
N LYS A 51 -14.48 36.87 -64.24
CA LYS A 51 -15.13 37.97 -64.96
C LYS A 51 -16.50 38.36 -64.40
N PHE A 52 -17.15 37.48 -63.64
CA PHE A 52 -18.43 37.77 -62.99
C PHE A 52 -18.31 37.80 -61.46
N SER A 53 -17.09 37.77 -60.91
CA SER A 53 -16.85 37.95 -59.47
C SER A 53 -16.64 39.42 -59.08
N GLU A 54 -16.48 40.33 -60.04
CA GLU A 54 -16.33 41.77 -59.82
C GLU A 54 -17.67 42.53 -59.86
N ASP A 55 -18.71 41.98 -60.52
CA ASP A 55 -19.99 42.68 -60.77
C ASP A 55 -20.98 42.69 -59.58
N VAL A 56 -20.59 42.24 -58.38
CA VAL A 56 -21.45 42.34 -57.17
C VAL A 56 -21.26 43.67 -56.42
N MET A 57 -20.50 44.62 -56.98
CA MET A 57 -20.23 45.92 -56.36
C MET A 57 -20.72 47.13 -57.18
N GLU A 58 -21.31 46.95 -58.36
CA GLU A 58 -21.83 48.05 -59.19
C GLU A 58 -23.37 48.15 -59.13
N GLU A 59 -23.89 48.53 -57.95
CA GLU A 59 -25.19 49.22 -57.81
C GLU A 59 -25.07 50.38 -56.80
N ASN A 60 -23.95 51.09 -56.80
CA ASN A 60 -23.84 52.41 -56.15
C ASN A 60 -22.99 53.33 -57.02
N GLU A 61 -23.65 53.88 -58.03
CA GLU A 61 -23.14 54.96 -58.85
C GLU A 61 -23.11 56.24 -57.98
N PHE A 62 -21.96 56.57 -57.39
CA PHE A 62 -21.71 57.88 -56.80
C PHE A 62 -20.58 58.58 -57.56
N ASN A 63 -20.98 59.70 -58.16
CA ASN A 63 -20.33 60.55 -59.15
C ASN A 63 -18.88 60.96 -58.81
N TRP A 64 -17.91 60.55 -59.64
CA TRP A 64 -16.52 61.00 -59.59
C TRP A 64 -16.28 62.17 -60.56
N LYS A 65 -16.70 63.38 -60.22
CA LYS A 65 -16.34 64.57 -61.01
C LYS A 65 -15.73 65.77 -60.30
N ASP A 66 -15.61 65.77 -58.98
CA ASP A 66 -14.93 66.86 -58.29
C ASP A 66 -13.96 66.29 -57.26
N HIS A 67 -12.69 66.13 -57.63
CA HIS A 67 -11.53 66.33 -56.74
C HIS A 67 -10.22 66.13 -57.52
N ASP A 68 -10.01 66.96 -58.54
CA ASP A 68 -8.67 67.52 -58.76
C ASP A 68 -8.43 68.45 -57.57
N LEU A 69 -7.67 67.97 -56.56
CA LEU A 69 -6.97 68.72 -55.49
C LEU A 69 -6.79 67.82 -54.25
N HIS A 70 -5.88 66.84 -54.29
CA HIS A 70 -4.97 66.49 -53.18
C HIS A 70 -3.98 65.40 -53.62
N PHE A 71 -3.01 65.81 -54.43
CA PHE A 71 -1.80 65.03 -54.70
C PHE A 71 -0.78 65.50 -53.66
N ASP A 72 -0.70 64.81 -52.51
CA ASP A 72 0.44 64.77 -51.55
C ASP A 72 0.02 64.29 -50.14
N ILE A 73 -0.62 63.11 -50.03
CA ILE A 73 -0.59 62.30 -48.80
C ILE A 73 -0.64 60.82 -49.23
N MET A 74 0.50 60.24 -49.62
CA MET A 74 0.67 58.79 -49.59
C MET A 74 1.24 58.45 -48.20
N ASP A 75 0.45 57.72 -47.43
CA ASP A 75 0.59 57.46 -46.00
C ASP A 75 1.92 56.80 -45.59
N ASP A 76 2.73 57.49 -44.78
CA ASP A 76 3.89 56.95 -44.02
C ASP A 76 3.53 55.67 -43.21
N ASP A 77 2.25 55.46 -42.94
CA ASP A 77 1.73 54.32 -42.17
C ASP A 77 1.75 53.00 -42.97
N VAL A 78 1.68 53.02 -44.30
CA VAL A 78 1.73 51.78 -45.12
C VAL A 78 3.16 51.27 -45.26
N GLU A 79 4.10 52.16 -45.51
CA GLU A 79 5.52 51.81 -45.68
C GLU A 79 6.14 51.31 -44.37
N SER A 80 5.82 51.94 -43.24
CA SER A 80 6.23 51.50 -41.91
C SER A 80 5.67 50.12 -41.53
N ARG A 81 4.41 49.81 -41.89
CA ARG A 81 3.80 48.49 -41.67
C ARG A 81 4.43 47.40 -42.54
N LEU A 82 4.79 47.72 -43.78
CA LEU A 82 5.52 46.79 -44.66
C LEU A 82 6.94 46.52 -44.16
N ALA A 83 7.63 47.55 -43.66
CA ALA A 83 8.95 47.43 -43.03
C ALA A 83 8.89 46.54 -41.76
N ALA A 84 7.91 46.78 -40.88
CA ALA A 84 7.71 45.96 -39.67
C ALA A 84 7.41 44.48 -39.99
N GLN A 85 6.66 44.22 -41.08
CA GLN A 85 6.43 42.85 -41.56
C GLN A 85 7.71 42.21 -42.13
N ALA A 86 8.55 42.97 -42.83
CA ALA A 86 9.81 42.48 -43.37
C ALA A 86 10.78 42.09 -42.25
N ASP A 87 10.86 42.88 -41.17
CA ASP A 87 11.72 42.56 -40.03
C ASP A 87 11.18 41.41 -39.17
N ALA A 88 9.86 41.28 -39.04
CA ALA A 88 9.26 40.11 -38.42
C ALA A 88 9.58 38.81 -39.17
N LYS A 89 9.66 38.84 -40.51
CA LYS A 89 10.00 37.65 -41.32
C LYS A 89 11.44 37.15 -41.10
N LYS A 90 12.36 38.02 -40.67
CA LYS A 90 13.76 37.65 -40.38
C LYS A 90 13.92 36.91 -39.05
N LYS A 91 12.95 37.01 -38.15
CA LYS A 91 13.00 36.37 -36.82
C LYS A 91 12.69 34.87 -36.90
N PRO A 92 13.24 34.03 -35.99
CA PRO A 92 12.92 32.61 -35.92
C PRO A 92 11.41 32.36 -35.85
N GLY A 93 10.89 31.50 -36.74
CA GLY A 93 9.47 31.21 -36.86
C GLY A 93 8.62 32.28 -37.56
N GLY A 94 9.23 33.34 -38.12
CA GLY A 94 8.54 34.47 -38.76
C GLY A 94 8.25 34.33 -40.26
N SER A 95 8.63 33.23 -40.92
CA SER A 95 8.60 33.08 -42.39
C SER A 95 7.21 33.20 -43.05
N ASN A 96 6.15 33.12 -42.27
CA ASN A 96 4.77 33.22 -42.71
C ASN A 96 4.04 34.49 -42.24
N VAL A 97 4.72 35.39 -41.53
CA VAL A 97 4.14 36.67 -41.07
C VAL A 97 3.65 37.47 -42.28
N GLY A 98 2.41 37.96 -42.20
CA GLY A 98 1.76 38.75 -43.26
C GLY A 98 1.19 37.95 -44.45
N LYS A 99 1.44 36.62 -44.53
CA LYS A 99 0.86 35.78 -45.61
C LYS A 99 -0.62 35.47 -45.41
N TYR A 100 -1.12 35.58 -44.17
CA TYR A 100 -2.49 35.21 -43.81
C TYR A 100 -3.27 36.42 -43.32
N LYS A 101 -4.43 36.67 -43.96
CA LYS A 101 -5.15 37.95 -43.86
C LYS A 101 -5.93 38.17 -42.56
N LYS A 102 -6.23 37.11 -41.76
CA LYS A 102 -6.84 37.16 -40.40
C LYS A 102 -7.06 35.72 -39.85
N GLY A 103 -6.98 35.55 -38.53
CA GLY A 103 -7.26 34.29 -37.81
C GLY A 103 -6.49 34.17 -36.48
N PRO A 104 -6.80 33.17 -35.63
CA PRO A 104 -5.96 32.88 -34.46
C PRO A 104 -4.55 32.45 -34.89
N PHE A 105 -3.54 32.95 -34.18
CA PHE A 105 -2.12 32.69 -34.43
C PHE A 105 -1.45 32.23 -33.15
N CYS A 106 -0.66 31.16 -33.24
CA CYS A 106 0.04 30.58 -32.08
C CYS A 106 1.53 30.97 -32.00
N GLY A 107 2.01 31.80 -32.92
CA GLY A 107 3.39 32.28 -32.96
C GLY A 107 3.90 32.87 -31.63
N PRO A 108 3.19 33.84 -31.03
CA PRO A 108 3.61 34.46 -29.77
C PRO A 108 3.81 33.47 -28.62
N SER A 109 3.00 32.40 -28.57
CA SER A 109 3.13 31.36 -27.53
C SER A 109 4.45 30.60 -27.63
N GLY A 110 5.04 30.48 -28.84
CA GLY A 110 6.34 29.88 -29.05
C GLY A 110 7.50 30.87 -29.19
N GLY A 111 7.30 32.14 -28.85
CA GLY A 111 8.32 33.19 -29.03
C GLY A 111 8.54 33.61 -30.49
N ALA A 112 7.66 33.22 -31.41
CA ALA A 112 7.67 33.69 -32.79
C ALA A 112 6.86 34.99 -32.94
N PRO A 113 7.12 35.81 -33.99
CA PRO A 113 6.44 37.09 -34.17
C PRO A 113 4.92 36.96 -34.29
N ALA A 114 4.19 38.02 -33.92
CA ALA A 114 2.74 38.08 -34.10
C ALA A 114 2.34 37.88 -35.57
N GLY A 115 1.24 37.16 -35.81
CA GLY A 115 0.80 36.81 -37.17
C GLY A 115 1.53 35.60 -37.78
N SER A 116 2.34 34.87 -37.01
CA SER A 116 2.93 33.59 -37.40
C SER A 116 2.17 32.39 -36.81
N TYR A 117 2.29 31.22 -37.46
CA TYR A 117 1.61 29.97 -37.10
C TYR A 117 0.07 30.10 -37.05
N PRO A 118 -0.60 30.23 -38.20
CA PRO A 118 -2.05 30.33 -38.24
C PRO A 118 -2.70 29.02 -37.77
N VAL A 119 -3.73 29.13 -36.94
CA VAL A 119 -4.53 27.99 -36.45
C VAL A 119 -6.01 28.19 -36.76
N ASN A 120 -6.33 28.91 -37.83
CA ASN A 120 -7.72 29.18 -38.21
C ASN A 120 -8.41 28.00 -38.92
N THR A 121 -7.67 26.94 -39.26
CA THR A 121 -8.22 25.69 -39.79
C THR A 121 -7.44 24.50 -39.24
N ARG A 122 -8.08 23.32 -39.19
CA ARG A 122 -7.47 22.07 -38.69
C ARG A 122 -6.19 21.70 -39.44
N ALA A 123 -6.17 21.86 -40.76
CA ALA A 123 -4.98 21.61 -41.58
C ALA A 123 -3.82 22.54 -41.23
N ARG A 124 -4.11 23.82 -40.93
CA ARG A 124 -3.09 24.79 -40.52
C ARG A 124 -2.60 24.55 -39.09
N ALA A 125 -3.47 24.06 -38.20
CA ALA A 125 -3.07 23.60 -36.87
C ALA A 125 -2.09 22.42 -36.92
N ILE A 126 -2.34 21.42 -37.77
CA ILE A 126 -1.40 20.31 -37.99
C ILE A 126 -0.06 20.81 -38.55
N ALA A 127 -0.10 21.72 -39.53
CA ALA A 127 1.10 22.36 -40.05
C ALA A 127 1.85 23.16 -38.98
N ALA A 128 1.13 23.87 -38.11
CA ALA A 128 1.74 24.64 -37.02
C ALA A 128 2.52 23.73 -36.06
N ILE A 129 2.01 22.53 -35.76
CA ILE A 129 2.70 21.53 -34.93
C ILE A 129 3.95 21.01 -35.64
N SER A 130 3.88 20.67 -36.94
CA SER A 130 5.03 20.13 -37.68
C SER A 130 6.15 21.15 -37.86
N TYR A 131 5.80 22.44 -38.02
CA TYR A 131 6.76 23.53 -38.14
C TYR A 131 7.22 24.12 -36.79
N ALA A 132 6.65 23.71 -35.65
CA ALA A 132 6.94 24.29 -34.34
C ALA A 132 8.43 24.31 -33.95
N ARG A 133 9.23 23.37 -34.49
CA ARG A 133 10.69 23.29 -34.32
C ARG A 133 11.45 24.54 -34.79
N HIS A 134 10.85 25.36 -35.67
CA HIS A 134 11.47 26.56 -36.19
C HIS A 134 11.23 27.80 -35.31
N ALA A 135 10.44 27.65 -34.24
CA ALA A 135 10.23 28.71 -33.25
C ALA A 135 11.19 28.53 -32.05
N PRO A 136 11.53 29.62 -31.34
CA PRO A 136 12.37 29.55 -30.15
C PRO A 136 11.83 28.62 -29.05
N ARG A 137 10.50 28.51 -28.90
CA ARG A 137 9.85 27.64 -27.92
C ARG A 137 8.80 26.73 -28.59
N PRO A 138 9.21 25.58 -29.15
CA PRO A 138 8.30 24.67 -29.85
C PRO A 138 7.12 24.18 -29.00
N ALA A 139 7.35 23.94 -27.70
CA ALA A 139 6.33 23.51 -26.74
C ALA A 139 5.17 24.52 -26.60
N GLY A 140 5.47 25.82 -26.67
CA GLY A 140 4.47 26.87 -26.55
C GLY A 140 3.52 26.94 -27.74
N ILE A 141 4.01 26.68 -28.96
CA ILE A 141 3.15 26.54 -30.14
C ILE A 141 2.28 25.30 -30.03
N LYS A 142 2.86 24.15 -29.65
CA LYS A 142 2.09 22.91 -29.47
C LYS A 142 0.96 23.12 -28.46
N ALA A 143 1.24 23.67 -27.27
CA ALA A 143 0.24 23.96 -26.26
C ALA A 143 -0.87 24.91 -26.76
N CYS A 144 -0.49 25.96 -27.50
CA CYS A 144 -1.47 26.87 -28.11
C CYS A 144 -2.36 26.17 -29.14
N VAL A 145 -1.79 25.33 -30.02
CA VAL A 145 -2.55 24.56 -30.99
C VAL A 145 -3.52 23.62 -30.28
N CYS A 146 -3.08 22.94 -29.22
CA CYS A 146 -3.90 22.00 -28.47
C CYS A 146 -5.03 22.65 -27.66
N ARG A 147 -4.93 23.96 -27.36
CA ARG A 147 -6.07 24.74 -26.81
C ARG A 147 -7.16 24.99 -27.85
N HIS A 148 -6.80 25.13 -29.12
CA HIS A 148 -7.77 25.34 -30.20
C HIS A 148 -8.29 24.02 -30.80
N TYR A 149 -7.47 22.98 -30.81
CA TYR A 149 -7.77 21.66 -31.39
C TYR A 149 -7.29 20.55 -30.47
N SER A 150 -8.04 20.29 -29.41
CA SER A 150 -7.75 19.22 -28.45
C SER A 150 -7.90 17.82 -29.03
N ASP A 151 -8.58 17.67 -30.17
CA ASP A 151 -8.84 16.42 -30.87
C ASP A 151 -7.67 15.92 -31.74
N LEU A 152 -6.66 16.76 -31.99
CA LEU A 152 -5.55 16.38 -32.87
C LEU A 152 -4.69 15.27 -32.24
N PRO A 153 -4.16 14.31 -33.03
CA PRO A 153 -3.32 13.22 -32.50
C PRO A 153 -2.06 13.66 -31.75
N ALA A 154 -1.54 14.86 -32.08
CA ALA A 154 -0.40 15.45 -31.39
C ALA A 154 -0.79 16.25 -30.12
N CYS A 155 -2.09 16.42 -29.90
CA CYS A 155 -2.71 17.18 -28.81
C CYS A 155 -3.57 16.32 -27.89
N SER A 156 -3.96 15.12 -28.34
CA SER A 156 -4.24 14.03 -27.43
C SER A 156 -3.00 13.89 -26.58
N LYS A 157 -3.10 14.29 -25.30
CA LYS A 157 -2.33 13.63 -24.26
C LYS A 157 -2.34 12.16 -24.69
N LYS A 158 -1.18 11.52 -24.88
CA LYS A 158 -1.13 10.09 -24.56
C LYS A 158 -1.85 10.07 -23.22
N LYS A 159 -3.08 9.56 -23.17
CA LYS A 159 -3.61 9.15 -21.88
C LYS A 159 -2.46 8.32 -21.37
N GLU A 160 -1.79 8.80 -20.33
CA GLU A 160 -1.07 7.92 -19.44
C GLU A 160 -2.04 6.77 -19.30
N LYS A 161 -1.72 5.64 -19.93
CA LYS A 161 -2.40 4.41 -19.61
C LYS A 161 -1.82 4.06 -18.24
N GLN A 162 -2.21 4.83 -17.23
CA GLN A 162 -2.71 4.25 -16.01
C GLN A 162 -3.77 3.26 -16.49
N SER A 163 -3.35 2.03 -16.77
CA SER A 163 -4.27 0.95 -17.00
C SER A 163 -4.97 0.76 -15.67
N MET A 164 -6.11 1.43 -15.51
CA MET A 164 -7.06 1.11 -14.46
C MET A 164 -7.59 -0.28 -14.77
N ALA A 165 -6.89 -1.29 -14.29
CA ALA A 165 -7.40 -2.64 -14.26
C ALA A 165 -8.33 -2.72 -13.05
N GLU A 166 -9.63 -2.83 -13.31
CA GLU A 166 -10.61 -3.14 -12.29
C GLU A 166 -10.50 -4.64 -12.00
N GLU A 167 -9.95 -4.98 -10.84
CA GLU A 167 -9.66 -6.35 -10.43
C GLU A 167 -10.46 -6.70 -9.17
N ILE A 168 -11.14 -7.85 -9.18
CA ILE A 168 -11.78 -8.40 -7.99
C ILE A 168 -10.70 -9.16 -7.21
N LYS A 169 -10.33 -8.68 -6.02
CA LYS A 169 -9.35 -9.34 -5.16
C LYS A 169 -10.04 -9.99 -3.97
N LYS A 170 -9.66 -11.25 -3.70
CA LYS A 170 -9.96 -11.95 -2.45
C LYS A 170 -8.77 -11.82 -1.52
N MET A 171 -9.01 -11.37 -0.30
CA MET A 171 -7.96 -11.13 0.67
C MET A 171 -8.45 -11.40 2.09
N PRO A 172 -7.58 -11.86 3.00
CA PRO A 172 -7.96 -11.99 4.41
C PRO A 172 -8.16 -10.60 5.03
N LYS A 173 -9.13 -10.49 5.92
CA LYS A 173 -9.42 -9.26 6.69
C LYS A 173 -8.19 -8.69 7.40
N ALA A 174 -7.31 -9.57 7.88
CA ALA A 174 -6.03 -9.19 8.49
C ALA A 174 -5.17 -8.29 7.59
N ALA A 175 -5.24 -8.46 6.26
CA ALA A 175 -4.47 -7.65 5.32
C ALA A 175 -5.01 -6.23 5.13
N LEU A 176 -6.11 -5.89 5.79
CA LEU A 176 -6.79 -4.60 5.72
C LEU A 176 -6.76 -3.85 7.05
N CYS A 177 -6.21 -4.48 8.09
CA CYS A 177 -6.00 -3.89 9.41
C CYS A 177 -4.53 -3.50 9.54
N PHE A 178 -4.27 -2.26 9.95
CA PHE A 178 -2.94 -1.66 9.94
C PHE A 178 -2.62 -1.04 11.26
N ILE A 179 -1.41 -1.32 11.74
CA ILE A 179 -0.91 -0.74 12.97
C ILE A 179 0.14 0.30 12.64
N ASP A 180 0.06 1.38 13.39
CA ASP A 180 1.02 2.45 13.35
C ASP A 180 1.69 2.57 14.71
N HIS A 181 2.99 2.32 14.75
CA HIS A 181 3.79 2.41 15.97
C HIS A 181 3.91 3.85 16.49
N GLU A 182 3.60 4.85 15.68
CA GLU A 182 3.52 6.26 16.11
C GLU A 182 2.11 6.67 16.54
N GLY A 183 1.11 5.78 16.34
CA GLY A 183 -0.26 5.98 16.78
C GLY A 183 -0.45 5.54 18.23
N PHE A 184 -1.12 6.37 19.03
CA PHE A 184 -1.37 6.12 20.45
C PHE A 184 -2.83 6.37 20.81
N ALA A 185 -3.31 5.69 21.84
CA ALA A 185 -4.66 5.84 22.38
C ALA A 185 -4.63 6.08 23.90
N LEU A 186 -5.25 7.16 24.36
CA LEU A 186 -5.26 7.56 25.77
C LEU A 186 -6.66 8.00 26.22
N ALA A 187 -7.05 7.57 27.42
CA ALA A 187 -8.20 8.12 28.12
C ALA A 187 -7.80 9.45 28.79
N LYS A 188 -8.51 10.54 28.48
CA LYS A 188 -8.38 11.83 29.15
C LYS A 188 -9.63 12.16 29.94
N ASP A 189 -9.45 12.78 31.10
CA ASP A 189 -10.57 13.35 31.86
C ASP A 189 -10.90 14.73 31.26
N LYS A 190 -12.13 14.88 30.76
CA LYS A 190 -12.66 16.17 30.30
C LYS A 190 -14.01 16.41 30.97
N ASP A 191 -14.10 17.52 31.71
CA ASP A 191 -15.32 17.95 32.41
C ASP A 191 -15.92 16.87 33.34
N GLY A 192 -15.08 16.01 33.94
CA GLY A 192 -15.50 14.93 34.83
C GLY A 192 -16.03 13.68 34.12
N LYS A 193 -15.84 13.57 32.80
CA LYS A 193 -16.15 12.38 32.01
C LYS A 193 -14.91 11.94 31.23
N ASP A 194 -14.52 10.68 31.37
CA ASP A 194 -13.43 10.10 30.58
C ASP A 194 -13.82 10.14 29.09
N SER A 195 -12.95 10.69 28.24
CA SER A 195 -13.05 10.66 26.78
C SER A 195 -11.81 10.01 26.18
N LEU A 196 -11.96 9.34 25.04
CA LEU A 196 -10.84 8.74 24.33
C LEU A 196 -10.25 9.76 23.34
N GLN A 197 -8.95 10.00 23.46
CA GLN A 197 -8.15 10.68 22.45
C GLN A 197 -7.21 9.66 21.79
N MET A 198 -7.15 9.65 20.46
CA MET A 198 -6.36 8.69 19.70
C MET A 198 -5.80 9.30 18.42
N VAL A 199 -4.52 9.08 18.16
CA VAL A 199 -3.95 9.22 16.82
C VAL A 199 -4.06 7.86 16.17
N ALA A 200 -5.02 7.69 15.27
CA ALA A 200 -5.34 6.38 14.69
C ALA A 200 -4.35 5.95 13.59
N TYR A 201 -3.75 6.91 12.91
CA TYR A 201 -2.69 6.70 11.92
C TYR A 201 -1.87 7.98 11.81
N SER A 202 -0.55 7.92 11.95
CA SER A 202 0.37 9.06 11.87
C SER A 202 0.51 9.62 10.45
N GLY A 203 0.12 8.86 9.43
CA GLY A 203 0.40 9.16 8.03
C GLY A 203 1.64 8.46 7.49
N GLY A 204 2.44 7.83 8.37
CA GLY A 204 3.71 7.16 8.11
C GLY A 204 3.66 5.98 7.16
N ILE A 205 4.83 5.60 6.62
CA ILE A 205 4.96 4.40 5.79
C ILE A 205 4.97 3.17 6.72
N ILE A 206 4.00 2.28 6.54
CA ILE A 206 3.93 0.99 7.21
C ILE A 206 4.92 0.07 6.50
N LYS A 207 6.08 -0.16 7.12
CA LYS A 207 7.15 -0.97 6.53
C LYS A 207 6.86 -2.46 6.67
N ALA A 208 7.31 -3.24 5.68
CA ALA A 208 7.31 -4.71 5.73
C ALA A 208 5.95 -5.34 6.11
N HIS A 209 4.84 -4.77 5.66
CA HIS A 209 3.53 -5.37 5.85
C HIS A 209 3.48 -6.72 5.14
N TRP A 210 3.17 -7.80 5.87
CA TRP A 210 3.24 -9.19 5.40
C TRP A 210 2.54 -9.44 4.05
N TYR A 211 1.46 -8.72 3.75
CA TYR A 211 0.72 -8.82 2.47
C TYR A 211 1.10 -7.74 1.43
N TRP A 212 1.45 -6.52 1.87
CA TRP A 212 1.53 -5.33 0.98
C TRP A 212 2.96 -4.83 0.75
N GLY A 213 3.95 -5.38 1.47
CA GLY A 213 5.29 -4.82 1.55
C GLY A 213 5.28 -3.47 2.27
N ASP A 214 6.07 -2.52 1.78
CA ASP A 214 6.02 -1.15 2.27
C ASP A 214 4.72 -0.49 1.78
N LEU A 215 3.85 -0.12 2.72
CA LEU A 215 2.52 0.40 2.47
C LEU A 215 2.40 1.86 2.92
N ALA A 216 1.88 2.73 2.05
CA ALA A 216 1.48 4.09 2.42
C ALA A 216 0.00 4.30 2.11
N ILE A 217 -0.76 4.86 3.06
CA ILE A 217 -2.19 5.14 2.89
C ILE A 217 -2.38 6.64 2.68
N ASP A 218 -2.86 7.04 1.50
CA ASP A 218 -3.13 8.45 1.20
C ASP A 218 -4.39 8.92 1.94
N LEU A 219 -4.18 9.78 2.95
CA LEU A 219 -5.27 10.30 3.76
C LEU A 219 -6.18 11.24 2.98
N SER A 220 -5.68 11.88 1.92
CA SER A 220 -6.48 12.81 1.12
C SER A 220 -7.57 12.09 0.31
N GLY A 221 -7.35 10.83 -0.06
CA GLY A 221 -8.31 9.98 -0.77
C GLY A 221 -9.14 9.08 0.13
N MET A 222 -8.98 9.16 1.46
CA MET A 222 -9.72 8.33 2.40
C MET A 222 -11.16 8.83 2.60
N LYS A 223 -12.12 7.94 2.40
CA LYS A 223 -13.57 8.22 2.50
C LYS A 223 -14.13 7.69 3.82
N PHE A 224 -14.91 8.55 4.50
CA PHE A 224 -15.64 8.22 5.74
C PHE A 224 -17.14 8.16 5.45
N PRO A 225 -17.69 6.97 5.11
CA PRO A 225 -19.10 6.83 4.76
C PRO A 225 -20.02 7.00 5.97
N LYS A 226 -19.56 6.62 7.17
CA LYS A 226 -20.31 6.75 8.42
C LYS A 226 -19.89 8.01 9.17
N LYS A 227 -20.86 8.67 9.81
CA LYS A 227 -20.61 9.81 10.71
C LYS A 227 -19.97 9.35 12.03
N LYS A 228 -20.45 8.24 12.58
CA LYS A 228 -19.93 7.60 13.78
C LYS A 228 -19.23 6.30 13.41
N ASN A 229 -18.01 6.11 13.90
CA ASN A 229 -17.24 4.87 13.68
C ASN A 229 -16.95 4.19 15.02
N PRO A 230 -17.03 2.85 15.08
CA PRO A 230 -16.68 2.11 16.28
C PRO A 230 -15.17 2.12 16.51
N ILE A 231 -14.79 2.04 17.78
CA ILE A 231 -13.43 1.81 18.26
C ILE A 231 -13.46 0.52 19.07
N LEU A 232 -12.72 -0.47 18.58
CA LEU A 232 -12.67 -1.81 19.15
C LEU A 232 -11.34 -2.06 19.86
N GLU A 233 -11.25 -3.15 20.59
CA GLU A 233 -9.98 -3.67 21.08
C GLU A 233 -9.47 -4.76 20.14
N ASN A 234 -8.24 -4.63 19.65
CA ASN A 234 -7.61 -5.61 18.75
C ASN A 234 -8.50 -6.03 17.56
N HIS A 235 -9.30 -5.13 16.96
CA HIS A 235 -10.25 -5.44 15.88
C HIS A 235 -11.32 -6.50 16.19
N MET A 236 -11.53 -6.81 17.47
CA MET A 236 -12.49 -7.82 17.89
C MET A 236 -13.88 -7.19 18.01
N THR A 237 -14.84 -7.68 17.21
CA THR A 237 -16.18 -7.09 17.12
C THR A 237 -17.02 -7.30 18.38
N ASP A 238 -16.66 -8.27 19.21
CA ASP A 238 -17.21 -8.52 20.54
C ASP A 238 -16.64 -7.54 21.58
N ARG A 239 -15.35 -7.17 21.50
CA ARG A 239 -14.67 -6.23 22.41
C ARG A 239 -14.80 -4.76 21.96
N LYS A 240 -15.90 -4.12 22.34
CA LYS A 240 -16.21 -2.72 22.00
C LYS A 240 -15.66 -1.78 23.07
N VAL A 241 -14.89 -0.76 22.69
CA VAL A 241 -14.28 0.19 23.63
C VAL A 241 -15.00 1.55 23.58
N ALA A 242 -15.07 2.16 22.40
CA ALA A 242 -15.62 3.50 22.23
C ALA A 242 -16.28 3.67 20.85
N PHE A 243 -16.88 4.84 20.61
CA PHE A 243 -17.30 5.24 19.27
C PHE A 243 -17.07 6.74 19.06
N THR A 244 -16.78 7.12 17.82
CA THR A 244 -16.59 8.54 17.46
C THR A 244 -17.95 9.25 17.32
N ASN A 245 -18.03 10.50 17.77
CA ASN A 245 -19.23 11.32 17.59
C ASN A 245 -19.29 11.97 16.21
N ASP A 246 -18.12 12.32 15.68
CA ASP A 246 -17.92 12.88 14.35
C ASP A 246 -16.90 12.06 13.56
N LYS A 247 -16.68 12.49 12.31
CA LYS A 247 -15.68 11.88 11.43
C LYS A 247 -14.28 12.14 12.01
N PRO A 248 -13.36 11.16 11.93
CA PRO A 248 -11.95 11.38 12.21
C PRO A 248 -11.43 12.58 11.42
N LYS A 249 -10.57 13.39 12.06
CA LYS A 249 -9.97 14.57 11.43
C LYS A 249 -8.60 14.19 10.89
N ILE A 250 -8.20 14.88 9.83
CA ILE A 250 -6.82 14.81 9.33
C ILE A 250 -6.14 16.07 9.82
N ASP A 251 -5.15 15.91 10.69
CA ASP A 251 -4.33 17.01 11.23
C ASP A 251 -2.85 16.70 10.99
N SER A 252 -2.12 17.65 10.41
CA SER A 252 -0.68 17.55 10.17
C SER A 252 -0.20 16.28 9.46
N GLY A 253 -1.04 15.70 8.59
CA GLY A 253 -0.73 14.45 7.88
C GLY A 253 -1.08 13.16 8.65
N ALA A 254 -1.65 13.28 9.85
CA ALA A 254 -2.13 12.18 10.68
C ALA A 254 -3.67 12.15 10.77
N LEU A 255 -4.22 10.95 10.94
CA LEU A 255 -5.62 10.70 11.27
C LEU A 255 -5.82 10.75 12.79
N VAL A 256 -6.50 11.77 13.27
CA VAL A 256 -6.70 12.04 14.70
C VAL A 256 -8.18 11.94 15.06
N ILE A 257 -8.44 11.34 16.22
CA ILE A 257 -9.73 11.28 16.89
C ILE A 257 -9.56 12.01 18.24
N ASP A 258 -10.02 13.26 18.26
CA ASP A 258 -9.89 14.13 19.45
C ASP A 258 -10.78 13.65 20.61
N GLU A 259 -12.00 13.21 20.26
CA GLU A 259 -13.04 12.88 21.22
C GLU A 259 -13.88 11.69 20.73
N ALA A 260 -13.77 10.58 21.45
CA ALA A 260 -14.67 9.44 21.33
C ALA A 260 -15.29 9.10 22.70
N GLU A 261 -16.55 8.66 22.65
CA GLU A 261 -17.32 8.28 23.83
C GLU A 261 -17.10 6.81 24.14
N PHE A 262 -16.73 6.51 25.38
CA PHE A 262 -16.64 5.14 25.87
C PHE A 262 -18.01 4.46 25.97
N VAL A 263 -18.03 3.18 25.67
CA VAL A 263 -19.19 2.31 25.93
C VAL A 263 -19.04 1.66 27.30
N ASP A 264 -20.14 1.28 27.94
CA ASP A 264 -20.11 0.58 29.23
C ASP A 264 -19.96 -0.94 29.01
N THR A 265 -18.73 -1.36 28.74
CA THR A 265 -18.32 -2.76 28.51
C THR A 265 -17.08 -3.08 29.35
N GLU A 266 -16.86 -4.37 29.63
CA GLU A 266 -15.68 -4.83 30.37
C GLU A 266 -14.37 -4.36 29.72
N ALA A 267 -14.24 -4.51 28.39
CA ALA A 267 -13.08 -4.05 27.62
C ALA A 267 -12.84 -2.53 27.74
N SER A 268 -13.91 -1.73 27.74
CA SER A 268 -13.82 -0.28 27.90
C SER A 268 -13.38 0.13 29.30
N LEU A 269 -13.90 -0.55 30.34
CA LEU A 269 -13.52 -0.31 31.73
C LEU A 269 -12.06 -0.69 31.99
N GLU A 270 -11.63 -1.85 31.47
CA GLU A 270 -10.25 -2.32 31.52
C GLU A 270 -9.30 -1.32 30.84
N PHE A 271 -9.61 -0.93 29.60
CA PHE A 271 -8.83 0.07 28.86
C PHE A 271 -8.70 1.39 29.64
N ARG A 272 -9.80 1.92 30.20
CA ARG A 272 -9.77 3.16 31.00
C ARG A 272 -8.91 3.03 32.24
N ALA A 273 -8.99 1.90 32.94
CA ALA A 273 -8.19 1.64 34.13
C ALA A 273 -6.69 1.53 33.82
N LEU A 274 -6.34 0.81 32.75
CA LEU A 274 -4.95 0.62 32.32
C LEU A 274 -4.37 1.90 31.70
N SER A 275 -5.17 2.66 30.96
CA SER A 275 -4.75 3.95 30.42
C SER A 275 -4.44 4.96 31.54
N LYS A 276 -5.22 4.95 32.65
CA LYS A 276 -4.91 5.75 33.85
C LYS A 276 -3.62 5.33 34.56
N GLN A 277 -3.21 4.07 34.41
CA GLN A 277 -1.92 3.55 34.91
C GLN A 277 -0.76 3.87 33.97
N GLY A 278 -1.01 4.45 32.79
CA GLY A 278 0.01 4.77 31.79
C GLY A 278 0.38 3.60 30.89
N PHE A 279 -0.51 2.62 30.71
CA PHE A 279 -0.27 1.52 29.78
C PHE A 279 -0.09 2.05 28.34
N PRO A 280 0.99 1.66 27.62
CA PRO A 280 1.33 2.23 26.32
C PRO A 280 0.53 1.57 25.19
N TYR A 281 -0.75 1.90 25.08
CA TYR A 281 -1.59 1.41 23.98
C TYR A 281 -1.17 2.00 22.63
N GLU A 282 -1.01 1.13 21.64
CA GLU A 282 -0.89 1.49 20.24
C GLU A 282 -2.28 1.60 19.58
N SER A 283 -2.31 2.17 18.38
CA SER A 283 -3.55 2.30 17.60
C SER A 283 -3.48 1.57 16.26
N SER A 284 -4.65 1.18 15.77
CA SER A 284 -4.80 0.50 14.50
C SER A 284 -6.02 0.99 13.74
N ILE A 285 -6.01 0.87 12.41
CA ILE A 285 -7.15 1.17 11.54
C ILE A 285 -7.51 -0.01 10.65
N TYR A 286 -8.80 -0.17 10.38
CA TYR A 286 -9.29 -1.06 9.34
C TYR A 286 -9.87 -0.23 8.20
N ALA A 287 -9.26 -0.34 7.03
CA ALA A 287 -9.65 0.40 5.84
C ALA A 287 -9.65 -0.52 4.60
N LYS A 288 -10.56 -0.27 3.67
CA LYS A 288 -10.66 -1.02 2.41
C LYS A 288 -10.15 -0.17 1.24
N PRO A 289 -9.13 -0.60 0.49
CA PRO A 289 -8.65 0.18 -0.64
C PRO A 289 -9.62 0.09 -1.81
N THR A 290 -9.79 1.20 -2.53
CA THR A 290 -10.54 1.25 -3.79
C THR A 290 -9.62 1.55 -4.97
N ILE A 291 -8.58 2.34 -4.75
CA ILE A 291 -7.53 2.60 -5.75
C ILE A 291 -6.17 2.30 -5.12
N ILE A 292 -5.44 1.37 -5.71
CA ILE A 292 -4.10 0.96 -5.28
C ILE A 292 -3.11 1.34 -6.37
N GLU A 293 -2.05 2.03 -6.02
CA GLU A 293 -0.89 2.28 -6.87
C GLU A 293 0.28 1.41 -6.41
N LYS A 294 0.86 0.64 -7.33
CA LYS A 294 2.10 -0.10 -7.09
C LYS A 294 3.28 0.69 -7.63
N LEU A 295 4.23 0.99 -6.75
CA LEU A 295 5.53 1.56 -7.10
C LEU A 295 6.52 0.43 -7.32
N GLU A 296 7.10 0.42 -8.52
CA GLU A 296 8.21 -0.47 -8.87
C GLU A 296 9.53 -0.01 -8.26
N VAL A 297 10.53 -0.89 -8.25
CA VAL A 297 11.87 -0.61 -7.70
C VAL A 297 12.46 0.63 -8.38
N GLY A 298 12.84 1.63 -7.58
CA GLY A 298 13.43 2.90 -8.08
C GLY A 298 12.44 4.03 -8.31
N ALA A 299 11.14 3.75 -8.42
CA ALA A 299 10.10 4.78 -8.54
C ALA A 299 9.93 5.55 -7.21
N LYS A 300 9.51 6.81 -7.32
CA LYS A 300 9.20 7.66 -6.16
C LYS A 300 7.81 8.26 -6.30
N ALA A 301 7.07 8.32 -5.20
CA ALA A 301 5.85 9.10 -5.13
C ALA A 301 5.76 9.87 -3.82
N GLU A 302 5.00 10.96 -3.83
CA GLU A 302 4.67 11.71 -2.63
C GLU A 302 3.29 11.29 -2.11
N VAL A 303 3.23 10.99 -0.81
CA VAL A 303 2.02 10.59 -0.08
C VAL A 303 2.07 11.24 1.31
N ASN A 304 1.00 11.93 1.73
CA ASN A 304 0.91 12.62 3.03
C ASN A 304 2.11 13.55 3.35
N GLY A 305 2.74 14.14 2.32
CA GLY A 305 3.93 15.00 2.49
C GLY A 305 5.26 14.24 2.65
N MET A 306 5.27 12.91 2.51
CA MET A 306 6.46 12.06 2.56
C MET A 306 6.77 11.45 1.19
N SER A 307 8.07 11.31 0.88
CA SER A 307 8.54 10.64 -0.33
C SER A 307 8.67 9.13 -0.10
N VAL A 308 7.79 8.36 -0.73
CA VAL A 308 7.78 6.89 -0.74
C VAL A 308 8.65 6.40 -1.89
N LYS A 309 9.58 5.48 -1.62
CA LYS A 309 10.42 4.82 -2.63
C LYS A 309 9.89 3.41 -2.88
N GLY A 310 9.85 2.98 -4.13
CA GLY A 310 9.51 1.60 -4.46
C GLY A 310 10.63 0.60 -4.15
N PRO A 311 10.32 -0.69 -3.91
CA PRO A 311 9.02 -1.31 -4.13
C PRO A 311 8.03 -1.04 -2.98
N ALA A 312 6.91 -0.38 -3.28
CA ALA A 312 5.93 0.01 -2.27
C ALA A 312 4.52 0.02 -2.86
N THR A 313 3.53 -0.23 -2.00
CA THR A 313 2.11 -0.14 -2.33
C THR A 313 1.55 1.16 -1.75
N ILE A 314 0.85 1.95 -2.56
CA ILE A 314 0.18 3.17 -2.12
C ILE A 314 -1.32 2.99 -2.28
N TRP A 315 -2.09 3.23 -1.22
CA TRP A 315 -3.54 3.31 -1.32
C TRP A 315 -3.95 4.75 -1.59
N ARG A 316 -4.23 5.05 -2.86
CA ARG A 316 -4.64 6.40 -3.28
C ARG A 316 -6.07 6.74 -2.88
N GLU A 317 -6.95 5.75 -2.88
CA GLU A 317 -8.29 5.89 -2.30
C GLU A 317 -8.60 4.68 -1.42
N SER A 318 -9.20 4.94 -0.26
CA SER A 318 -9.61 3.92 0.68
C SER A 318 -10.91 4.31 1.40
N ILE A 319 -11.61 3.32 1.95
CA ILE A 319 -12.83 3.49 2.73
C ILE A 319 -12.53 3.09 4.17
N PHE A 320 -12.58 4.07 5.07
CA PHE A 320 -12.42 3.85 6.50
C PHE A 320 -13.61 3.04 7.07
N LYS A 321 -13.33 2.05 7.92
CA LYS A 321 -14.36 1.21 8.56
C LYS A 321 -14.39 1.36 10.08
N GLU A 322 -13.24 1.27 10.72
CA GLU A 322 -13.09 1.36 12.17
C GLU A 322 -11.65 1.71 12.56
N ALA A 323 -11.48 2.09 13.82
CA ALA A 323 -10.19 2.13 14.48
C ALA A 323 -10.18 1.16 15.66
N SER A 324 -9.01 0.81 16.17
CA SER A 324 -8.86 -0.08 17.32
C SER A 324 -7.71 0.34 18.22
N VAL A 325 -7.85 0.02 19.51
CA VAL A 325 -6.78 0.10 20.50
C VAL A 325 -6.11 -1.26 20.60
N CYS A 326 -4.78 -1.29 20.57
CA CYS A 326 -4.01 -2.53 20.53
C CYS A 326 -2.94 -2.57 21.61
N VAL A 327 -2.74 -3.75 22.20
CA VAL A 327 -1.73 -3.99 23.25
C VAL A 327 -0.34 -4.24 22.65
N PHE A 328 -0.32 -5.02 21.57
CA PHE A 328 0.87 -5.29 20.78
C PHE A 328 0.54 -5.08 19.31
N GLY A 329 1.50 -4.53 18.57
CA GLY A 329 1.46 -4.53 17.13
C GLY A 329 1.25 -5.94 16.59
N ALA A 330 0.54 -6.05 15.47
CA ALA A 330 0.55 -7.25 14.63
C ALA A 330 1.97 -7.32 14.06
N ASP A 331 2.86 -7.93 14.85
CA ASP A 331 4.20 -8.27 14.42
C ASP A 331 4.08 -9.01 13.08
N SER A 332 4.99 -8.70 12.17
CA SER A 332 5.30 -9.49 10.97
C SER A 332 5.28 -11.01 11.20
N ASN A 333 5.57 -11.46 12.41
CA ASN A 333 5.53 -12.86 12.85
C ASN A 333 4.30 -13.26 13.68
N THR A 334 3.47 -12.31 14.12
CA THR A 334 2.16 -12.62 14.71
C THR A 334 1.19 -12.88 13.57
N LYS A 335 1.27 -14.09 13.03
CA LYS A 335 0.12 -14.76 12.41
C LYS A 335 -0.91 -14.92 13.50
N ALA A 336 -1.65 -13.86 13.82
CA ALA A 336 -2.83 -13.97 14.64
C ALA A 336 -3.80 -14.85 13.85
N VAL A 337 -3.74 -16.16 14.12
CA VAL A 337 -4.61 -17.20 13.59
C VAL A 337 -6.08 -16.80 13.75
N ALA A 338 -6.38 -15.91 14.71
CA ALA A 338 -7.68 -15.29 14.93
C ALA A 338 -8.22 -14.39 13.78
N PHE A 339 -7.40 -13.98 12.79
CA PHE A 339 -7.84 -13.16 11.66
C PHE A 339 -7.71 -13.85 10.28
N ALA A 340 -7.27 -15.11 10.24
CA ALA A 340 -7.01 -15.82 9.00
C ALA A 340 -8.28 -16.29 8.27
N ASP A 341 -9.40 -16.43 8.99
CA ASP A 341 -10.57 -17.18 8.48
C ASP A 341 -11.64 -16.32 7.77
N GLU A 342 -11.54 -14.98 7.79
CA GLU A 342 -12.47 -14.10 7.06
C GLU A 342 -11.83 -13.57 5.78
N GLU A 343 -12.02 -14.28 4.66
CA GLU A 343 -11.73 -13.75 3.33
C GLU A 343 -12.81 -12.74 2.90
N ILE A 344 -12.35 -11.57 2.46
CA ILE A 344 -13.20 -10.47 2.01
C ILE A 344 -12.91 -10.22 0.53
N GLU A 345 -13.96 -10.27 -0.28
CA GLU A 345 -13.91 -9.93 -1.70
C GLU A 345 -14.34 -8.48 -1.89
N PHE A 346 -13.57 -7.71 -2.67
CA PHE A 346 -13.96 -6.37 -3.10
C PHE A 346 -13.24 -5.96 -4.38
N THR A 347 -13.85 -5.03 -5.11
CA THR A 347 -13.33 -4.51 -6.37
C THR A 347 -12.32 -3.42 -6.12
N VAL A 348 -11.14 -3.53 -6.74
CA VAL A 348 -10.04 -2.57 -6.60
C VAL A 348 -9.53 -2.16 -7.97
N ASN A 349 -9.29 -0.87 -8.14
CA ASN A 349 -8.58 -0.35 -9.31
C ASN A 349 -7.08 -0.34 -9.02
N VAL A 350 -6.30 -1.08 -9.80
CA VAL A 350 -4.84 -1.12 -9.65
C VAL A 350 -4.18 -0.23 -10.69
N LEU A 351 -3.46 0.77 -10.20
CA LEU A 351 -2.54 1.64 -10.93
C LEU A 351 -1.14 1.03 -10.88
N THR A 352 -0.58 0.70 -12.04
CA THR A 352 0.83 0.37 -12.17
C THR A 352 1.53 1.51 -12.88
N ASN A 353 2.42 2.21 -12.19
CA ASN A 353 3.28 3.21 -12.83
C ASN A 353 4.48 2.47 -13.44
N ALA A 354 4.28 1.91 -14.63
CA ALA A 354 5.40 1.55 -15.48
C ALA A 354 5.86 2.84 -16.17
N GLU A 355 6.91 3.47 -15.64
CA GLU A 355 7.66 4.41 -16.46
C GLU A 355 8.37 3.60 -17.55
N PRO A 356 8.17 3.90 -18.85
CA PRO A 356 9.14 3.50 -19.85
C PRO A 356 10.39 4.34 -19.61
N ASP A 357 11.50 3.69 -19.29
CA ASP A 357 12.82 4.32 -19.21
C ASP A 357 13.03 5.21 -20.45
N GLU A 358 12.99 6.53 -20.26
CA GLU A 358 13.66 7.46 -21.16
C GLU A 358 15.11 7.51 -20.67
N PRO A 359 16.10 7.02 -21.44
CA PRO A 359 17.48 7.08 -21.00
C PRO A 359 17.97 8.53 -21.12
N SER A 360 18.06 9.20 -19.97
CA SER A 360 18.88 10.40 -19.83
C SER A 360 20.34 10.02 -19.57
N ASP A 361 21.21 10.75 -20.27
CA ASP A 361 22.65 10.93 -20.04
C ASP A 361 23.64 10.01 -20.77
N GLN A 362 24.14 10.59 -21.87
CA GLN A 362 25.56 10.73 -22.23
C GLN A 362 26.56 9.94 -21.38
N ILE A 363 27.01 8.80 -21.90
CA ILE A 363 28.36 8.28 -21.64
C ILE A 363 28.96 7.89 -22.99
N GLN A 364 30.01 8.60 -23.39
CA GLN A 364 30.90 8.15 -24.47
C GLN A 364 31.73 6.99 -23.94
N GLY A 365 31.47 5.78 -24.42
CA GLY A 365 32.23 4.57 -24.12
C GLY A 365 31.88 3.48 -25.11
N GLU A 366 32.89 2.86 -25.69
CA GLU A 366 32.81 2.00 -26.88
C GLU A 366 31.93 0.75 -26.70
N GLY A 367 30.97 0.58 -27.62
CA GLY A 367 30.63 -0.69 -28.25
C GLY A 367 30.26 -1.89 -27.38
N VAL A 368 29.12 -1.86 -26.69
CA VAL A 368 28.32 -3.08 -26.46
C VAL A 368 26.85 -2.74 -26.66
N THR A 369 26.26 -3.25 -27.73
CA THR A 369 24.81 -3.19 -27.96
C THR A 369 24.13 -4.06 -26.91
N ALA A 370 23.39 -3.45 -25.99
CA ALA A 370 22.47 -4.17 -25.11
C ALA A 370 21.36 -4.78 -25.97
N MET A 371 21.50 -6.07 -26.31
CA MET A 371 20.43 -6.83 -26.96
C MET A 371 19.33 -7.09 -25.94
N ASN A 372 18.08 -6.88 -26.33
CA ASN A 372 16.94 -7.30 -25.51
C ASN A 372 16.88 -8.83 -25.40
N VAL A 373 16.30 -9.38 -24.32
CA VAL A 373 16.15 -10.84 -24.11
C VAL A 373 15.44 -11.52 -25.29
N ASP A 374 14.50 -10.81 -25.92
CA ASP A 374 13.77 -11.25 -27.11
C ASP A 374 14.62 -11.24 -28.40
N GLU A 375 15.66 -10.41 -28.46
CA GLU A 375 16.63 -10.37 -29.57
C GLU A 375 17.73 -11.42 -29.36
N LEU A 376 18.19 -11.61 -28.11
CA LEU A 376 19.19 -12.62 -27.74
C LEU A 376 18.72 -14.05 -28.06
N LYS A 377 17.44 -14.35 -27.77
CA LYS A 377 16.81 -15.65 -28.10
C LYS A 377 16.72 -15.90 -29.61
N LYS A 378 16.69 -14.83 -30.41
CA LYS A 378 16.52 -14.89 -31.86
C LYS A 378 17.85 -15.01 -32.60
N ASP A 379 18.86 -14.32 -32.11
CA ASP A 379 20.16 -14.21 -32.76
C ASP A 379 21.16 -15.27 -32.25
N HIS A 380 21.05 -15.70 -30.99
CA HIS A 380 21.96 -16.69 -30.37
C HIS A 380 21.23 -17.63 -29.39
N PRO A 381 20.49 -18.64 -29.88
CA PRO A 381 19.72 -19.56 -29.04
C PRO A 381 20.59 -20.42 -28.11
N GLU A 382 21.81 -20.78 -28.54
CA GLU A 382 22.72 -21.61 -27.74
C GLU A 382 23.24 -20.88 -26.48
N LEU A 383 23.51 -19.57 -26.56
CA LEU A 383 23.92 -18.74 -25.42
C LEU A 383 22.75 -18.49 -24.46
N PHE A 384 21.52 -18.36 -24.97
CA PHE A 384 20.33 -18.20 -24.13
C PHE A 384 20.07 -19.46 -23.29
N ASP A 385 20.16 -20.64 -23.90
CA ASP A 385 19.94 -21.91 -23.20
C ASP A 385 21.03 -22.15 -22.13
N GLU A 386 22.28 -21.76 -22.40
CA GLU A 386 23.37 -21.83 -21.40
C GLU A 386 23.14 -20.87 -20.23
N ILE A 387 22.76 -19.61 -20.49
CA ILE A 387 22.45 -18.63 -19.44
C ILE A 387 21.25 -19.06 -18.59
N VAL A 388 20.19 -19.59 -19.22
CA VAL A 388 19.03 -20.09 -18.49
C VAL A 388 19.39 -21.32 -17.67
N ALA A 389 20.23 -22.22 -18.18
CA ALA A 389 20.73 -23.35 -17.42
C ALA A 389 21.58 -22.91 -16.21
N ASP A 390 22.44 -21.91 -16.36
CA ASP A 390 23.31 -21.42 -15.28
C ASP A 390 22.50 -20.64 -14.21
N VAL A 391 21.51 -19.84 -14.64
CA VAL A 391 20.58 -19.14 -13.74
C VAL A 391 19.66 -20.13 -13.01
N THR A 392 19.15 -21.16 -13.70
CA THR A 392 18.27 -22.15 -13.06
C THR A 392 19.05 -23.00 -12.06
N THR A 393 20.27 -23.44 -12.40
CA THR A 393 21.12 -24.19 -11.47
C THR A 393 21.50 -23.37 -10.24
N THR A 394 21.96 -22.12 -10.41
CA THR A 394 22.28 -21.23 -9.29
C THR A 394 21.06 -20.91 -8.40
N LEU A 395 19.89 -20.69 -8.99
CA LEU A 395 18.65 -20.49 -8.21
C LEU A 395 18.21 -21.76 -7.49
N THR A 396 18.30 -22.94 -8.13
CA THR A 396 17.96 -24.20 -7.47
C THR A 396 18.92 -24.54 -6.34
N ASP A 397 20.21 -24.25 -6.51
CA ASP A 397 21.22 -24.50 -5.48
C ASP A 397 21.05 -23.53 -4.30
N GLY A 398 20.77 -22.26 -4.58
CA GLY A 398 20.42 -21.27 -3.56
C GLY A 398 19.19 -21.68 -2.76
N PHE A 399 18.10 -22.05 -3.45
CA PHE A 399 16.86 -22.47 -2.82
C PHE A 399 17.01 -23.78 -2.03
N ASN A 400 17.76 -24.76 -2.55
CA ASN A 400 18.01 -26.01 -1.84
C ASN A 400 18.85 -25.79 -0.58
N LYS A 401 19.83 -24.86 -0.64
CA LYS A 401 20.63 -24.50 0.53
C LYS A 401 19.78 -23.81 1.60
N GLU A 402 18.98 -22.83 1.21
CA GLU A 402 18.11 -22.08 2.14
C GLU A 402 17.03 -22.99 2.74
N LYS A 403 16.45 -23.89 1.94
CA LYS A 403 15.53 -24.93 2.42
C LYS A 403 16.19 -25.87 3.43
N ALA A 404 17.44 -26.27 3.19
CA ALA A 404 18.18 -27.13 4.12
C ALA A 404 18.52 -26.40 5.43
N GLU A 405 18.82 -25.11 5.38
CA GLU A 405 19.05 -24.28 6.57
C GLU A 405 17.78 -24.09 7.38
N MET A 406 16.65 -23.76 6.75
CA MET A 406 15.35 -23.68 7.42
C MET A 406 14.92 -25.02 8.03
N GLN A 407 15.14 -26.13 7.33
CA GLN A 407 14.82 -27.45 7.86
C GLN A 407 15.65 -27.76 9.13
N ARG A 408 16.94 -27.40 9.15
CA ARG A 408 17.79 -27.58 10.34
C ARG A 408 17.34 -26.70 11.51
N GLN A 409 16.96 -25.46 11.24
CA GLN A 409 16.42 -24.57 12.28
C GLN A 409 15.13 -25.14 12.86
N PHE A 410 14.21 -25.57 12.01
CA PHE A 410 12.96 -26.20 12.43
C PHE A 410 13.19 -27.48 13.24
N ASP A 411 14.10 -28.36 12.81
CA ASP A 411 14.42 -29.59 13.54
C ASP A 411 15.06 -29.28 14.90
N THR A 412 15.86 -28.23 14.99
CA THR A 412 16.46 -27.76 16.25
C THR A 412 15.41 -27.20 17.20
N GLU A 413 14.55 -26.30 16.72
CA GLU A 413 13.46 -25.73 17.51
C GLU A 413 12.47 -26.80 17.96
N ARG A 414 12.18 -27.78 17.10
CA ARG A 414 11.35 -28.93 17.45
C ARG A 414 11.98 -29.78 18.54
N ALA A 415 13.29 -30.02 18.49
CA ALA A 415 14.00 -30.75 19.53
C ALA A 415 13.99 -29.98 20.87
N ASP A 416 14.23 -28.68 20.83
CA ASP A 416 14.21 -27.81 22.02
C ASP A 416 12.82 -27.71 22.64
N THR A 417 11.77 -27.57 21.83
CA THR A 417 10.38 -27.56 22.32
C THR A 417 9.99 -28.90 22.92
N GLN A 418 10.36 -30.02 22.30
CA GLN A 418 10.13 -31.35 22.85
C GLN A 418 10.86 -31.56 24.19
N ALA A 419 12.11 -31.07 24.31
CA ALA A 419 12.87 -31.13 25.55
C ALA A 419 12.20 -30.30 26.66
N LYS A 420 11.70 -29.09 26.35
CA LYS A 420 10.98 -28.23 27.28
C LYS A 420 9.66 -28.86 27.75
N VAL A 421 8.88 -29.43 26.82
CA VAL A 421 7.62 -30.12 27.16
C VAL A 421 7.88 -31.29 28.11
N LEU A 422 8.86 -32.14 27.79
CA LEU A 422 9.23 -33.27 28.65
C LEU A 422 9.73 -32.83 30.03
N ALA A 423 10.44 -31.70 30.12
CA ALA A 423 10.86 -31.12 31.40
C ALA A 423 9.66 -30.62 32.23
N LEU A 424 8.70 -29.96 31.58
CA LEU A 424 7.47 -29.48 32.23
C LEU A 424 6.58 -30.65 32.70
N GLU A 425 6.39 -31.66 31.87
CA GLU A 425 5.62 -32.87 32.23
C GLU A 425 6.25 -33.58 33.45
N LYS A 426 7.58 -33.69 33.48
CA LYS A 426 8.30 -34.22 34.66
C LYS A 426 8.08 -33.35 35.90
N ALA A 427 8.17 -32.03 35.76
CA ALA A 427 7.96 -31.10 36.87
C ALA A 427 6.52 -31.19 37.42
N GLU A 428 5.52 -31.29 36.55
CA GLU A 428 4.13 -31.48 36.95
C GLU A 428 3.88 -32.83 37.63
N ALA A 429 4.49 -33.91 37.13
CA ALA A 429 4.41 -35.22 37.76
C ALA A 429 4.99 -35.19 39.19
N ILE A 430 6.15 -34.55 39.36
CA ILE A 430 6.78 -34.35 40.69
C ILE A 430 5.88 -33.51 41.60
N ARG A 431 5.28 -32.43 41.09
CA ARG A 431 4.37 -31.59 41.88
C ARG A 431 3.15 -32.39 42.36
N LYS A 432 2.50 -33.12 41.45
CA LYS A 432 1.35 -33.98 41.79
C LYS A 432 1.72 -35.05 42.82
N GLU A 433 2.87 -35.70 42.67
CA GLU A 433 3.35 -36.68 43.64
C GLU A 433 3.59 -36.06 45.03
N LYS A 434 4.16 -34.85 45.09
CA LYS A 434 4.34 -34.10 46.34
C LYS A 434 3.00 -33.74 46.99
N GLU A 435 2.01 -33.31 46.20
CA GLU A 435 0.66 -33.01 46.69
C GLU A 435 -0.02 -34.24 47.29
N LEU A 436 0.04 -35.40 46.62
CA LEU A 436 -0.52 -36.65 47.13
C LEU A 436 0.17 -37.11 48.43
N LYS A 437 1.51 -36.99 48.50
CA LYS A 437 2.28 -37.30 49.72
C LYS A 437 1.90 -36.36 50.86
N PHE A 438 1.70 -35.08 50.57
CA PHE A 438 1.24 -34.10 51.56
C PHE A 438 -0.17 -34.43 52.06
N GLU A 439 -1.08 -34.79 51.17
CA GLU A 439 -2.46 -35.18 51.51
C GLU A 439 -2.46 -36.44 52.41
N ALA A 440 -1.73 -37.49 52.02
CA ALA A 440 -1.55 -38.69 52.84
C ALA A 440 -0.93 -38.37 54.21
N GLY A 441 0.06 -37.48 54.26
CA GLY A 441 0.70 -37.01 55.50
C GLY A 441 -0.27 -36.24 56.40
N SER A 442 -1.15 -35.42 55.81
CA SER A 442 -2.17 -34.65 56.54
C SER A 442 -3.22 -35.56 57.19
N ILE A 443 -3.63 -36.62 56.47
CA ILE A 443 -4.55 -37.65 56.98
C ILE A 443 -3.89 -38.37 58.17
N TRP A 444 -2.65 -38.82 58.01
CA TRP A 444 -1.89 -39.44 59.10
C TRP A 444 -1.75 -38.53 60.33
N ALA A 445 -1.41 -37.25 60.11
CA ALA A 445 -1.27 -36.29 61.20
C ALA A 445 -2.60 -36.09 61.94
N ALA A 446 -3.71 -35.91 61.22
CA ALA A 446 -5.03 -35.73 61.82
C ALA A 446 -5.47 -36.96 62.63
N ARG A 447 -5.24 -38.17 62.11
CA ARG A 447 -5.66 -39.43 62.76
C ARG A 447 -4.80 -39.79 63.97
N LEU A 448 -3.49 -39.56 63.89
CA LEU A 448 -2.58 -39.82 65.03
C LEU A 448 -2.82 -38.84 66.18
N LEU A 449 -3.06 -37.56 65.89
CA LEU A 449 -3.39 -36.56 66.91
C LEU A 449 -4.72 -36.85 67.62
N ALA A 450 -5.66 -37.49 66.94
CA ALA A 450 -6.92 -37.94 67.52
C ALA A 450 -6.82 -39.27 68.29
N SER A 451 -5.67 -39.94 68.24
CA SER A 451 -5.44 -41.25 68.85
C SER A 451 -4.70 -41.15 70.19
N ASP A 452 -4.93 -42.10 71.09
CA ASP A 452 -4.22 -42.21 72.37
C ASP A 452 -2.76 -42.72 72.26
N ILE A 453 -2.17 -42.72 71.06
CA ILE A 453 -0.81 -43.21 70.82
C ILE A 453 0.21 -42.12 71.22
N PRO A 454 1.26 -42.42 72.00
CA PRO A 454 2.29 -41.44 72.33
C PRO A 454 3.09 -40.98 71.11
N ASP A 455 3.38 -39.67 71.01
CA ASP A 455 4.09 -39.03 69.88
C ASP A 455 5.37 -39.75 69.45
N ARG A 456 6.13 -40.30 70.42
CA ARG A 456 7.38 -41.06 70.15
C ARG A 456 7.20 -42.31 69.28
N LEU A 457 5.96 -42.77 69.09
CA LEU A 457 5.63 -43.96 68.29
C LEU A 457 5.05 -43.61 66.92
N PHE A 458 4.75 -42.33 66.63
CA PHE A 458 4.11 -41.92 65.37
C PHE A 458 4.89 -42.35 64.12
N ASP A 459 6.22 -42.22 64.13
CA ASP A 459 7.05 -42.62 63.00
C ASP A 459 7.01 -44.13 62.74
N LYS A 460 6.87 -44.95 63.80
CA LYS A 460 6.79 -46.41 63.69
C LYS A 460 5.45 -46.89 63.16
N VAL A 461 4.37 -46.18 63.51
CA VAL A 461 3.02 -46.48 63.05
C VAL A 461 2.85 -46.06 61.58
N ARG A 462 3.36 -44.88 61.20
CA ARG A 462 3.33 -44.40 59.80
C ARG A 462 4.05 -45.34 58.83
N ALA A 463 5.12 -46.01 59.27
CA ALA A 463 5.88 -46.93 58.44
C ALA A 463 5.12 -48.23 58.07
N GLN A 464 4.00 -48.55 58.73
CA GLN A 464 3.25 -49.80 58.48
C GLN A 464 2.34 -49.72 57.25
N VAL A 465 1.80 -48.54 56.94
CA VAL A 465 0.91 -48.34 55.78
C VAL A 465 1.60 -47.48 54.74
N SER A 466 2.12 -48.12 53.69
CA SER A 466 2.64 -47.43 52.51
C SER A 466 1.49 -46.81 51.70
N TYR A 467 1.58 -45.50 51.44
CA TYR A 467 0.60 -44.77 50.64
C TYR A 467 0.58 -45.23 49.17
N ASP A 468 1.70 -45.74 48.64
CA ASP A 468 1.83 -46.21 47.24
C ASP A 468 0.81 -47.31 46.89
N LYS A 469 0.41 -48.12 47.88
CA LYS A 469 -0.60 -49.18 47.70
C LYS A 469 -2.01 -48.65 47.43
N PHE A 470 -2.24 -47.36 47.73
CA PHE A 470 -3.55 -46.71 47.64
C PHE A 470 -3.61 -45.62 46.56
N VAL A 471 -2.53 -45.45 45.78
CA VAL A 471 -2.50 -44.56 44.62
C VAL A 471 -2.86 -45.37 43.37
N LYS A 472 -3.93 -44.99 42.67
CA LYS A 472 -4.33 -45.54 41.37
C LYS A 472 -4.47 -44.41 40.36
N ASP A 473 -3.87 -44.57 39.19
CA ASP A 473 -3.92 -43.59 38.09
C ASP A 473 -3.54 -42.15 38.50
N GLY A 474 -2.62 -42.00 39.45
CA GLY A 474 -2.17 -40.70 39.94
C GLY A 474 -3.12 -40.02 40.92
N ASN A 475 -4.13 -40.73 41.45
CA ASN A 475 -5.04 -40.25 42.49
C ASN A 475 -4.97 -41.15 43.72
N LEU A 476 -4.97 -40.55 44.91
CA LEU A 476 -5.03 -41.27 46.18
C LEU A 476 -6.49 -41.66 46.48
N ASP A 477 -6.74 -42.95 46.72
CA ASP A 477 -8.03 -43.41 47.26
C ASP A 477 -8.10 -43.08 48.75
N VAL A 478 -8.53 -41.86 49.06
CA VAL A 478 -8.60 -41.30 50.41
C VAL A 478 -9.44 -42.18 51.35
N VAL A 479 -10.52 -42.79 50.85
CA VAL A 479 -11.43 -43.60 51.67
C VAL A 479 -10.76 -44.92 52.07
N ALA A 480 -10.21 -45.64 51.10
CA ALA A 480 -9.50 -46.88 51.36
C ALA A 480 -8.25 -46.66 52.23
N PHE A 481 -7.50 -45.59 51.96
CA PHE A 481 -6.32 -45.22 52.73
C PHE A 481 -6.67 -44.87 54.18
N SER A 482 -7.67 -44.02 54.41
CA SER A 482 -8.09 -43.65 55.77
C SER A 482 -8.59 -44.84 56.59
N THR A 483 -9.27 -45.81 55.96
CA THR A 483 -9.73 -47.02 56.63
C THR A 483 -8.56 -47.92 57.04
N ALA A 484 -7.56 -48.09 56.17
CA ALA A 484 -6.35 -48.84 56.50
C ALA A 484 -5.54 -48.18 57.63
N VAL A 485 -5.50 -46.83 57.66
CA VAL A 485 -4.87 -46.06 58.73
C VAL A 485 -5.62 -46.25 60.06
N ASP A 486 -6.95 -46.19 60.05
CA ASP A 486 -7.78 -46.37 61.25
C ASP A 486 -7.66 -47.81 61.81
N GLU A 487 -7.58 -48.82 60.95
CA GLU A 487 -7.36 -50.23 61.34
C GLU A 487 -6.01 -50.43 62.02
N GLU A 488 -4.94 -49.83 61.47
CA GLU A 488 -3.61 -49.90 62.05
C GLU A 488 -3.56 -49.17 63.40
N ILE A 489 -4.08 -47.95 63.50
CA ILE A 489 -4.13 -47.20 64.77
C ILE A 489 -4.85 -48.02 65.85
N LYS A 490 -5.94 -48.70 65.50
CA LYS A 490 -6.69 -49.57 66.42
C LYS A 490 -5.88 -50.78 66.88
N ASP A 491 -5.10 -51.40 65.99
CA ASP A 491 -4.20 -52.51 66.34
C ASP A 491 -3.10 -52.07 67.33
N TRP A 492 -2.52 -50.88 67.13
CA TRP A 492 -1.52 -50.32 68.05
C TRP A 492 -2.09 -49.91 69.40
N GLN A 493 -3.32 -49.40 69.44
CA GLN A 493 -4.04 -49.13 70.69
C GLN A 493 -4.40 -50.43 71.44
N GLY A 494 -4.82 -51.46 70.70
CA GLY A 494 -5.20 -52.76 71.26
C GLY A 494 -4.04 -53.59 71.82
N LYS A 495 -2.82 -53.38 71.31
CA LYS A 495 -1.60 -54.06 71.79
C LYS A 495 -1.14 -53.63 73.19
N GLY A 496 -1.81 -52.64 73.79
CA GLY A 496 -1.51 -52.16 75.14
C GLY A 496 -0.18 -51.40 75.16
N ILE A 497 -0.24 -50.10 75.42
CA ILE A 497 0.96 -49.30 75.68
C ILE A 497 1.52 -49.78 77.04
N VAL A 498 2.34 -50.82 77.03
CA VAL A 498 3.03 -51.29 78.23
C VAL A 498 3.96 -50.19 78.72
N SER A 499 3.54 -49.51 79.78
CA SER A 499 4.31 -48.54 80.57
C SER A 499 5.36 -49.22 81.46
N SER A 500 6.00 -50.30 80.97
CA SER A 500 7.14 -50.93 81.65
C SER A 500 8.40 -50.68 80.84
N VAL A 501 9.02 -49.53 81.09
CA VAL A 501 10.44 -49.32 80.79
C VAL A 501 11.21 -50.04 81.89
N LEU A 502 11.64 -51.27 81.59
CA LEU A 502 12.67 -51.98 82.34
C LEU A 502 13.66 -52.50 81.30
N GLY A 503 14.75 -51.74 81.13
CA GLY A 503 15.82 -52.08 80.20
C GLY A 503 16.44 -50.86 79.55
N GLU A 504 17.29 -50.15 80.29
CA GLU A 504 18.40 -49.41 79.69
C GLU A 504 19.21 -50.39 78.84
N GLY A 505 19.14 -50.20 77.53
CA GLY A 505 19.95 -50.89 76.54
C GLY A 505 20.36 -49.87 75.50
N PHE A 506 21.42 -49.11 75.80
CA PHE A 506 22.12 -48.32 74.80
C PHE A 506 22.68 -49.26 73.74
N SER A 507 21.95 -49.45 72.65
CA SER A 507 22.53 -49.78 71.36
C SER A 507 22.46 -48.53 70.51
N VAL A 508 23.51 -47.71 70.63
CA VAL A 508 23.90 -46.76 69.58
C VAL A 508 24.14 -47.61 68.34
N LYS A 509 23.14 -47.72 67.47
CA LYS A 509 23.43 -47.83 66.05
C LYS A 509 23.86 -46.44 65.66
N GLU A 510 25.16 -46.27 65.42
CA GLU A 510 25.65 -45.16 64.61
C GLU A 510 24.75 -45.09 63.39
N ALA A 511 23.93 -44.04 63.32
CA ALA A 511 23.20 -43.67 62.14
C ALA A 511 24.28 -43.44 61.09
N GLY A 512 24.39 -44.38 60.16
CA GLY A 512 25.35 -44.29 59.08
C GLY A 512 25.21 -42.93 58.42
N ASP A 513 26.34 -42.24 58.36
CA ASP A 513 26.65 -40.97 57.70
C ASP A 513 26.07 -40.83 56.27
N SER A 514 25.39 -41.84 55.71
CA SER A 514 24.90 -41.83 54.34
C SER A 514 23.56 -41.14 54.14
N GLU A 515 22.64 -41.14 55.12
CA GLU A 515 21.29 -40.61 54.88
C GLU A 515 21.20 -39.11 55.18
N THR A 516 21.85 -38.65 56.25
CA THR A 516 22.00 -37.22 56.54
C THR A 516 22.93 -36.53 55.54
N ALA A 517 23.98 -37.21 55.04
CA ALA A 517 24.80 -36.68 53.95
C ALA A 517 24.06 -36.65 52.61
N ARG A 518 23.14 -37.59 52.34
CA ARG A 518 22.29 -37.56 51.13
C ARG A 518 21.27 -36.44 51.19
N ILE A 519 20.61 -36.23 52.33
CA ILE A 519 19.65 -35.13 52.51
C ILE A 519 20.37 -33.78 52.41
N ASN A 520 21.52 -33.61 53.08
CA ASN A 520 22.31 -32.39 52.97
C ASN A 520 22.90 -32.18 51.57
N ALA A 521 23.28 -33.24 50.84
CA ALA A 521 23.74 -33.12 49.46
C ALA A 521 22.60 -32.76 48.49
N GLN A 522 21.39 -33.28 48.74
CA GLN A 522 20.19 -32.96 47.97
C GLN A 522 19.77 -31.50 48.18
N GLU A 523 19.75 -31.01 49.42
CA GLU A 523 19.44 -29.61 49.72
C GLU A 523 20.48 -28.64 49.15
N LYS A 524 21.77 -29.05 49.11
CA LYS A 524 22.83 -28.25 48.51
C LYS A 524 22.73 -28.20 46.99
N ALA A 525 22.38 -29.33 46.35
CA ALA A 525 22.15 -29.40 44.91
C ALA A 525 20.89 -28.61 44.50
N ASP A 526 19.83 -28.65 45.30
CA ASP A 526 18.60 -27.90 45.07
C ASP A 526 18.83 -26.38 45.27
N GLY A 527 19.69 -26.00 46.22
CA GLY A 527 20.14 -24.61 46.41
C GLY A 527 20.99 -24.07 45.25
N GLU A 528 21.93 -24.86 44.72
CA GLU A 528 22.73 -24.47 43.55
C GLU A 528 21.89 -24.39 42.25
N LEU A 529 20.85 -25.23 42.12
CA LEU A 529 19.86 -25.16 41.04
C LEU A 529 18.99 -23.90 41.13
N ALA A 530 18.57 -23.53 42.35
CA ALA A 530 17.83 -22.30 42.57
C ALA A 530 18.68 -21.06 42.25
N ASP A 531 19.94 -21.01 42.69
CA ASP A 531 20.85 -19.90 42.40
C ASP A 531 21.21 -19.80 40.91
N THR A 532 21.35 -20.92 40.20
CA THR A 532 21.54 -20.91 38.74
C THR A 532 20.29 -20.43 38.00
N LEU A 533 19.09 -20.83 38.41
CA LEU A 533 17.82 -20.31 37.89
C LEU A 533 17.67 -18.80 38.15
N PHE A 534 17.98 -18.32 39.35
CA PHE A 534 17.95 -16.89 39.68
C PHE A 534 19.02 -16.09 38.92
N SER A 535 20.18 -16.68 38.60
CA SER A 535 21.22 -16.04 37.79
C SER A 535 20.85 -15.93 36.31
N PHE A 536 20.09 -16.90 35.77
CA PHE A 536 19.55 -16.83 34.42
C PHE A 536 18.49 -15.74 34.29
N VAL A 537 17.60 -15.61 35.28
CA VAL A 537 16.59 -14.53 35.33
C VAL A 537 17.24 -13.14 35.45
N ARG A 538 18.38 -13.01 36.15
CA ARG A 538 19.11 -11.73 36.20
C ARG A 538 19.83 -11.35 34.91
N LYS A 539 20.21 -12.32 34.08
CA LYS A 539 20.88 -12.06 32.79
C LYS A 539 19.94 -11.63 31.66
N GLU A 540 18.64 -11.77 31.84
CA GLU A 540 17.62 -11.28 30.88
C GLU A 540 17.11 -9.87 31.23
N VAL A 541 17.53 -9.28 32.36
CA VAL A 541 17.07 -7.96 32.85
C VAL A 541 18.18 -6.89 32.81
N THR A 542 19.33 -7.19 32.21
CA THR A 542 20.37 -6.21 31.81
C THR A 542 20.77 -6.48 30.38
#